data_AF-A0AAJ2S8P2-F1
#
_entry.id   AF-A0AAJ2S8P2-F1
#
_cell.length_a   1.000
_cell.length_b   1.000
_cell.length_c   1.000
_cell.angle_alpha   90.00
_cell.angle_beta   90.00
_cell.angle_gamma   90.00
#
_symmetry.space_group_name_H-M   'P 1'
#
loop_
_entity.id
_entity.type
_entity.pdbx_description
1 polymer ?
#
loop_
_entity_poly.entity_id
_entity_poly.type
_entity_poly.pdbx_seq_one_letter_code
_entity_poly.pdbx_strand_id
1 'polypeptide(L)'
;MSHFYFIGQFIMLSLFYSKLVKGDFQKKVIRIGLILVLSTLVIQYTVKPELFLKFNLYEIFITSFLIIIYATFHFYNMLDEKKEFYFINMGVIMYLFGSTILFLVGNLTTNFSAKFSFITWTLNVVLYAIYQLFILYEWKVSFSKSKKEKVLE
;
A
#
# COMPACT_ATOMS: atom_id res chain seq x y z
N MET A 1 11.67 12.76 -4.35
CA MET A 1 10.29 12.57 -4.86
C MET A 1 9.65 11.27 -4.39
N SER A 2 10.38 10.15 -4.33
CA SER A 2 9.86 8.86 -3.84
C SER A 2 9.30 8.90 -2.41
N HIS A 3 9.90 9.66 -1.49
CA HIS A 3 9.43 9.75 -0.10
C HIS A 3 7.99 10.26 0.02
N PHE A 4 7.65 11.32 -0.73
CA PHE A 4 6.29 11.85 -0.76
C PHE A 4 5.29 10.82 -1.27
N TYR A 5 5.70 10.00 -2.24
CA TYR A 5 4.87 8.91 -2.75
C TYR A 5 4.62 7.84 -1.68
N PHE A 6 5.66 7.28 -1.05
CA PHE A 6 5.49 6.21 -0.07
C PHE A 6 4.80 6.68 1.21
N ILE A 7 5.17 7.84 1.75
CA ILE A 7 4.52 8.41 2.93
C ILE A 7 3.07 8.80 2.62
N GLY A 8 2.82 9.43 1.47
CA GLY A 8 1.47 9.80 1.05
C GLY A 8 0.58 8.57 0.86
N GLN A 9 1.08 7.55 0.16
CA GLN A 9 0.41 6.26 -0.01
C GLN A 9 0.11 5.60 1.35
N PHE A 10 1.07 5.61 2.28
CA PHE A 10 0.90 5.08 3.62
C PHE A 10 -0.22 5.78 4.40
N ILE A 11 -0.24 7.11 4.41
CA ILE A 11 -1.27 7.89 5.08
C ILE A 11 -2.64 7.61 4.47
N MET A 12 -2.77 7.70 3.14
CA MET A 12 -4.05 7.48 2.46
C MET A 12 -4.60 6.07 2.70
N LEU A 13 -3.76 5.04 2.56
CA LEU A 13 -4.19 3.65 2.76
C LEU A 13 -4.45 3.33 4.23
N SER A 14 -3.72 3.92 5.17
CA SER A 14 -4.01 3.77 6.60
C SER A 14 -5.39 4.35 6.95
N LEU A 15 -5.71 5.53 6.44
CA LEU A 15 -7.03 6.14 6.65
C LEU A 15 -8.14 5.34 5.96
N PHE A 16 -7.88 4.83 4.76
CA PHE A 16 -8.79 3.95 4.04
C PHE A 16 -9.11 2.68 4.84
N TYR A 17 -8.09 1.94 5.28
CA TYR A 17 -8.31 0.73 6.07
C TYR A 17 -8.91 1.01 7.44
N SER A 18 -8.58 2.14 8.08
CA SER A 18 -9.21 2.52 9.35
C SER A 18 -10.73 2.67 9.25
N LYS A 19 -11.27 2.97 8.06
CA LYS A 19 -12.71 3.04 7.81
C LYS A 19 -13.34 1.69 7.47
N LEU A 20 -12.55 0.78 6.88
CA LEU A 20 -13.03 -0.53 6.43
C LEU A 20 -12.97 -1.61 7.52
N VAL A 21 -11.95 -1.57 8.37
CA VAL A 21 -11.82 -2.57 9.43
C VAL A 21 -12.89 -2.35 10.50
N LYS A 22 -13.48 -3.46 10.99
CA LYS A 22 -14.61 -3.39 11.91
C LYS A 22 -14.18 -3.46 13.37
N GLY A 23 -13.20 -4.31 13.68
CA GLY A 23 -12.75 -4.53 15.06
C GLY A 23 -12.01 -3.33 15.66
N ASP A 24 -12.34 -2.98 16.90
CA ASP A 24 -11.70 -1.87 17.61
C ASP A 24 -10.20 -2.08 17.81
N PHE A 25 -9.79 -3.34 18.03
CA PHE A 25 -8.37 -3.71 18.05
C PHE A 25 -7.67 -3.37 16.72
N GLN A 26 -8.26 -3.74 15.58
CA GLN A 26 -7.70 -3.47 14.25
C GLN A 26 -7.58 -1.95 14.01
N LYS A 27 -8.62 -1.17 14.34
CA LYS A 27 -8.61 0.30 14.25
C LYS A 27 -7.51 0.91 15.13
N LYS A 28 -7.35 0.40 16.35
CA LYS A 28 -6.31 0.85 17.28
C LYS A 28 -4.91 0.55 16.74
N VAL A 29 -4.70 -0.64 16.18
CA VAL A 29 -3.42 -1.03 15.54
C VAL A 29 -3.11 -0.11 14.35
N ILE A 30 -4.09 0.21 13.51
CA ILE A 30 -3.89 1.14 12.38
C ILE A 30 -3.49 2.53 12.88
N ARG A 31 -4.21 3.07 13.87
CA ARG A 31 -3.93 4.40 14.41
C ARG A 31 -2.55 4.50 15.07
N ILE A 32 -2.20 3.51 15.90
CA ILE A 32 -0.89 3.47 16.57
C ILE A 32 0.22 3.30 15.53
N GLY A 33 0.05 2.39 14.57
CA GLY A 33 1.03 2.16 13.51
C GLY A 33 1.27 3.39 12.63
N LEU A 34 0.21 4.12 12.27
CA LEU A 34 0.30 5.39 11.55
C LEU A 34 1.13 6.41 12.31
N ILE A 35 0.83 6.65 13.59
CA ILE A 35 1.55 7.62 14.41
C ILE A 35 3.01 7.20 14.60
N LEU A 36 3.24 5.92 14.92
CA LEU A 36 4.56 5.40 15.21
C LEU A 36 5.47 5.48 13.97
N VAL A 37 5.02 5.03 12.80
CA VAL A 37 5.83 5.07 11.57
C VAL A 37 6.11 6.49 11.12
N LEU A 38 5.13 7.40 11.17
CA LEU A 38 5.40 8.80 10.82
C LEU A 38 6.40 9.42 11.80
N SER A 39 6.30 9.11 13.09
CA SER A 39 7.24 9.60 14.10
C SER A 39 8.66 9.05 13.86
N THR A 40 8.81 7.75 13.56
CA THR A 40 10.13 7.17 13.29
C THR A 40 10.77 7.75 12.04
N LEU A 41 9.99 8.00 10.98
CA LEU A 41 10.49 8.64 9.76
C LEU A 41 10.89 10.10 9.98
N VAL A 42 10.10 10.87 10.74
CA VAL A 42 10.47 12.25 11.11
C VAL A 42 11.77 12.29 11.90
N ILE A 43 11.91 11.41 12.91
CA ILE A 43 13.15 11.30 13.70
C ILE A 43 14.31 10.91 12.77
N GLN A 44 14.13 9.92 11.91
CA GLN A 44 15.16 9.45 10.99
C GLN A 44 15.66 10.56 10.05
N TYR A 45 14.77 11.34 9.46
CA TYR A 45 15.15 12.43 8.56
C TYR A 45 15.69 13.66 9.29
N THR A 46 15.34 13.85 10.55
CA THR A 46 15.92 14.92 11.38
C THR A 46 17.35 14.57 11.79
N VAL A 47 17.60 13.32 12.19
CA VAL A 47 18.94 12.85 12.63
C VAL A 47 19.88 12.60 11.45
N LYS A 48 19.36 12.12 10.31
CA LYS A 48 20.13 11.83 9.10
C LYS A 48 19.46 12.41 7.85
N PRO A 49 19.56 13.74 7.62
CA PRO A 49 18.93 14.41 6.48
C PRO A 49 19.35 13.86 5.13
N GLU A 50 20.57 13.31 5.02
CA GLU A 50 21.08 12.67 3.80
C GLU A 50 20.19 11.51 3.29
N LEU A 51 19.46 10.85 4.20
CA LEU A 51 18.55 9.76 3.82
C LEU A 51 17.36 10.27 3.00
N PHE A 52 17.02 11.56 3.09
CA PHE A 52 15.96 12.18 2.31
C PHE A 52 16.34 12.37 0.83
N LEU A 53 17.65 12.35 0.53
CA LEU A 53 18.18 12.43 -0.84
C LEU A 53 18.47 11.04 -1.42
N LYS A 54 18.36 9.99 -0.61
CA LYS A 54 18.69 8.61 -0.98
C LYS A 54 17.43 7.75 -1.01
N PHE A 55 17.52 6.62 -1.72
CA PHE A 55 16.45 5.64 -1.72
C PHE A 55 16.41 4.91 -0.36
N ASN A 56 15.48 5.32 0.50
CA ASN A 56 15.36 4.81 1.87
C ASN A 56 14.54 3.50 1.90
N LEU A 57 15.25 2.36 1.88
CA LEU A 57 14.62 1.05 1.96
C LEU A 57 13.83 0.81 3.24
N TYR A 58 14.28 1.37 4.36
CA TYR A 58 13.59 1.21 5.64
C TYR A 58 12.20 1.82 5.57
N GLU A 59 12.08 3.04 5.02
CA GLU A 59 10.80 3.71 4.79
C GLU A 59 9.87 2.84 3.96
N ILE A 60 10.34 2.41 2.79
CA ILE A 60 9.55 1.61 1.84
C ILE A 60 9.04 0.34 2.51
N PHE A 61 9.93 -0.37 3.21
CA PHE A 61 9.59 -1.60 3.88
C PHE A 61 8.56 -1.38 4.99
N ILE A 62 8.81 -0.45 5.93
CA ILE A 62 7.94 -0.29 7.10
C ILE A 62 6.56 0.23 6.71
N THR A 63 6.46 1.13 5.74
CA THR A 63 5.17 1.63 5.25
C THR A 63 4.39 0.53 4.54
N SER A 64 5.04 -0.22 3.65
CA SER A 64 4.36 -1.25 2.86
C SER A 64 3.96 -2.44 3.73
N PHE A 65 4.82 -2.86 4.65
CA PHE A 65 4.57 -3.95 5.57
C PHE A 65 3.34 -3.70 6.46
N LEU A 66 3.21 -2.49 7.03
CA LEU A 66 2.02 -2.15 7.82
C LEU A 66 0.73 -2.14 6.98
N ILE A 67 0.77 -1.58 5.77
CA ILE A 67 -0.41 -1.56 4.90
C ILE A 67 -0.82 -2.99 4.52
N ILE A 68 0.14 -3.89 4.28
CA ILE A 68 -0.15 -5.31 4.01
C ILE A 68 -0.88 -5.94 5.21
N ILE A 69 -0.42 -5.69 6.44
CA ILE A 69 -1.13 -6.15 7.65
C ILE A 69 -2.57 -5.61 7.69
N TYR A 70 -2.76 -4.32 7.37
CA TYR A 70 -4.09 -3.71 7.37
C TYR A 70 -5.02 -4.29 6.30
N ALA A 71 -4.47 -4.56 5.11
CA ALA A 71 -5.18 -5.22 4.03
C ALA A 71 -5.56 -6.67 4.39
N THR A 72 -4.70 -7.37 5.15
CA THR A 72 -5.01 -8.70 5.69
C THR A 72 -6.13 -8.63 6.73
N PHE A 73 -6.17 -7.62 7.61
CA PHE A 73 -7.32 -7.41 8.50
C PHE A 73 -8.62 -7.24 7.73
N HIS A 74 -8.59 -6.48 6.64
CA HIS A 74 -9.76 -6.30 5.78
C HIS A 74 -10.21 -7.61 5.13
N PHE A 75 -9.27 -8.43 4.63
CA PHE A 75 -9.62 -9.77 4.14
C PHE A 75 -10.26 -10.66 5.21
N TYR A 76 -9.71 -10.65 6.42
CA TYR A 76 -10.25 -11.43 7.53
C TYR A 76 -11.70 -11.03 7.82
N ASN A 77 -12.00 -9.73 7.88
CA ASN A 77 -13.36 -9.25 8.12
C ASN A 77 -14.33 -9.63 6.99
N MET A 78 -13.85 -9.78 5.76
CA MET A 78 -14.67 -10.16 4.60
C MET A 78 -14.95 -11.67 4.50
N LEU A 79 -14.39 -12.53 5.36
CA LEU A 79 -14.62 -13.97 5.28
C LEU A 79 -16.10 -14.34 5.48
N ASP A 80 -16.77 -13.67 6.41
CA ASP A 80 -18.16 -13.94 6.80
C ASP A 80 -19.14 -12.87 6.32
N GLU A 81 -18.69 -11.90 5.53
CA GLU A 81 -19.43 -10.67 5.23
C GLU A 81 -19.39 -10.26 3.74
N LYS A 82 -20.06 -9.14 3.43
CA LYS A 82 -20.04 -8.55 2.09
C LYS A 82 -18.61 -8.17 1.69
N LYS A 83 -18.25 -8.51 0.45
CA LYS A 83 -16.94 -8.24 -0.16
C LYS A 83 -16.79 -6.77 -0.57
N GLU A 84 -16.75 -5.87 0.42
CA GLU A 84 -16.59 -4.43 0.19
C GLU A 84 -15.15 -4.10 -0.23
N PHE A 85 -14.99 -3.40 -1.36
CA PHE A 85 -13.67 -2.98 -1.87
C PHE A 85 -12.66 -4.13 -2.08
N TYR A 86 -13.17 -5.31 -2.43
CA TYR A 86 -12.38 -6.53 -2.55
C TYR A 86 -11.26 -6.43 -3.61
N PHE A 87 -11.56 -5.89 -4.80
CA PHE A 87 -10.58 -5.77 -5.87
C PHE A 87 -9.51 -4.72 -5.53
N ILE A 88 -9.87 -3.62 -4.87
CA ILE A 88 -8.89 -2.66 -4.34
C ILE A 88 -7.96 -3.35 -3.33
N ASN A 89 -8.50 -4.12 -2.37
CA ASN A 89 -7.70 -4.82 -1.36
C ASN A 89 -6.72 -5.82 -2.00
N MET A 90 -7.19 -6.60 -2.98
CA MET A 90 -6.35 -7.51 -3.77
C MET A 90 -5.23 -6.78 -4.51
N GLY A 91 -5.56 -5.68 -5.18
CA GLY A 91 -4.59 -4.84 -5.88
C GLY A 91 -3.53 -4.26 -4.94
N VAL A 92 -3.94 -3.77 -3.76
CA VAL A 92 -3.02 -3.24 -2.73
C VAL A 92 -2.03 -4.31 -2.28
N ILE A 93 -2.49 -5.50 -1.90
CA ILE A 93 -1.61 -6.59 -1.44
C ILE A 93 -0.66 -7.02 -2.56
N MET A 94 -1.19 -7.27 -3.76
CA MET A 94 -0.37 -7.70 -4.90
C MET A 94 0.71 -6.68 -5.23
N TYR A 95 0.36 -5.40 -5.30
CA TYR A 95 1.29 -4.34 -5.61
C TYR A 95 2.34 -4.15 -4.51
N LEU A 96 1.92 -3.99 -3.25
CA LEU A 96 2.84 -3.69 -2.17
C LEU A 96 3.76 -4.86 -1.88
N PHE A 97 3.26 -6.09 -1.90
CA PHE A 97 4.10 -7.27 -1.69
C PHE A 97 5.13 -7.42 -2.82
N GLY A 98 4.67 -7.36 -4.08
CA GLY A 98 5.55 -7.49 -5.24
C GLY A 98 6.59 -6.36 -5.35
N SER A 99 6.14 -5.10 -5.24
CA SER A 99 7.03 -3.92 -5.33
C SER A 99 8.04 -3.87 -4.18
N THR A 100 7.65 -4.22 -2.95
CA THR A 100 8.59 -4.25 -1.81
C THR A 100 9.69 -5.28 -2.04
N ILE A 101 9.36 -6.49 -2.50
CA ILE A 101 10.36 -7.52 -2.84
C ILE A 101 11.28 -7.02 -3.96
N LEU A 102 10.71 -6.41 -5.01
CA LEU A 102 11.48 -5.84 -6.11
C LEU A 102 12.43 -4.74 -5.64
N PHE A 103 12.01 -3.86 -4.72
CA PHE A 103 12.87 -2.82 -4.18
C PHE A 103 14.00 -3.37 -3.30
N LEU A 104 13.72 -4.39 -2.48
CA LEU A 104 14.73 -5.08 -1.68
C LEU A 104 15.77 -5.76 -2.57
N VAL A 105 15.32 -6.57 -3.54
CA VAL A 105 16.21 -7.24 -4.51
C VAL A 105 16.96 -6.24 -5.38
N GLY A 106 16.27 -5.20 -5.84
CA GLY A 106 16.84 -4.12 -6.64
C GLY A 106 18.00 -3.45 -5.92
N ASN A 107 17.85 -3.14 -4.63
CA ASN A 107 18.92 -2.53 -3.85
C ASN A 107 20.15 -3.44 -3.72
N LEU A 108 19.95 -4.73 -3.43
CA LEU A 108 21.04 -5.71 -3.36
C LEU A 108 21.75 -5.89 -4.70
N THR A 109 21.02 -5.78 -5.81
CA THR A 109 21.52 -6.04 -7.17
C THR A 109 22.04 -4.80 -7.89
N THR A 110 21.92 -3.60 -7.30
CA THR A 110 22.41 -2.35 -7.91
C THR A 110 23.90 -2.39 -8.27
N ASN A 111 24.71 -3.15 -7.52
CA ASN A 111 26.14 -3.32 -7.77
C ASN A 111 26.47 -4.38 -8.84
N PHE A 112 25.47 -5.14 -9.32
CA PHE A 112 25.70 -6.29 -10.20
C PHE A 112 25.58 -5.95 -11.69
N SER A 113 24.58 -5.16 -12.11
CA SER A 113 24.54 -4.53 -13.46
C SER A 113 23.33 -3.62 -13.67
N ALA A 114 23.44 -2.69 -14.63
CA ALA A 114 22.33 -1.85 -15.10
C ALA A 114 21.13 -2.65 -15.63
N LYS A 115 21.37 -3.86 -16.17
CA LYS A 115 20.31 -4.75 -16.70
C LYS A 115 19.37 -5.24 -15.60
N PHE A 116 19.90 -5.59 -14.42
CA PHE A 116 19.06 -5.99 -13.28
C PHE A 116 18.20 -4.84 -12.79
N SER A 117 18.77 -3.64 -12.70
CA SER A 117 18.01 -2.44 -12.33
C SER A 117 16.84 -2.21 -13.31
N PHE A 118 17.09 -2.29 -14.63
CA PHE A 118 16.05 -2.11 -15.64
C PHE A 118 14.89 -3.12 -15.50
N ILE A 119 15.20 -4.39 -15.24
CA ILE A 119 14.19 -5.44 -15.03
C ILE A 119 13.34 -5.13 -13.80
N THR A 120 13.96 -4.78 -12.66
CA THR A 120 13.26 -4.43 -11.42
C THR A 120 12.30 -3.26 -11.63
N TRP A 121 12.77 -2.19 -12.28
CA TRP A 121 11.93 -1.03 -12.59
C TRP A 121 10.77 -1.38 -13.52
N THR A 122 11.02 -2.17 -14.56
CA THR A 122 9.98 -2.59 -15.52
C THR A 122 8.90 -3.43 -14.82
N LEU A 123 9.29 -4.39 -13.99
CA LEU A 123 8.33 -5.21 -13.25
C LEU A 123 7.51 -4.37 -12.26
N ASN A 124 8.11 -3.40 -11.58
CA ASN A 124 7.38 -2.49 -10.70
C ASN A 124 6.34 -1.66 -11.44
N VAL A 125 6.66 -1.17 -12.65
CA VAL A 125 5.69 -0.45 -13.51
C VAL A 125 4.53 -1.37 -13.91
N VAL A 126 4.81 -2.62 -14.28
CA VAL A 126 3.76 -3.60 -14.61
C VAL A 126 2.86 -3.88 -13.40
N LEU A 127 3.44 -4.09 -12.21
CA LEU A 127 2.67 -4.28 -10.98
C LEU A 127 1.78 -3.06 -10.67
N TYR A 128 2.32 -1.85 -10.84
CA TYR A 128 1.56 -0.62 -10.66
C TYR A 128 0.41 -0.50 -11.67
N ALA A 129 0.62 -0.86 -12.93
CA ALA A 129 -0.45 -0.88 -13.93
C ALA A 129 -1.57 -1.85 -13.55
N ILE A 130 -1.21 -3.07 -13.11
CA ILE A 130 -2.18 -4.06 -12.62
C ILE A 130 -2.96 -3.51 -11.41
N TYR A 131 -2.28 -2.85 -10.47
CA TYR A 131 -2.92 -2.20 -9.33
C TYR A 131 -3.97 -1.17 -9.74
N GLN A 132 -3.66 -0.32 -10.73
CA GLN A 132 -4.62 0.66 -11.24
C GLN A 132 -5.82 -0.02 -11.92
N LEU A 133 -5.61 -1.13 -12.64
CA LEU A 133 -6.71 -1.90 -13.23
C LEU A 133 -7.66 -2.46 -12.15
N PHE A 134 -7.13 -2.94 -11.02
CA PHE A 134 -7.95 -3.38 -9.89
C PHE A 134 -8.80 -2.24 -9.31
N ILE A 135 -8.23 -1.04 -9.15
CA ILE A 135 -8.96 0.14 -8.67
C ILE A 135 -10.08 0.52 -9.65
N LEU A 136 -9.77 0.60 -10.95
CA LEU A 136 -10.75 0.93 -11.99
C LEU A 136 -11.88 -0.09 -12.07
N TYR A 137 -11.55 -1.38 -11.91
CA TYR A 137 -12.53 -2.44 -11.92
C TYR A 137 -13.47 -2.37 -10.71
N GLU A 138 -12.93 -2.20 -9.49
CA GLU A 138 -13.76 -2.00 -8.29
C GLU A 138 -14.68 -0.79 -8.47
N TRP A 139 -14.14 0.34 -8.95
CA TRP A 139 -14.91 1.55 -9.18
C TRP A 139 -16.10 1.31 -10.11
N LYS A 140 -15.87 0.62 -11.24
CA LYS A 140 -16.92 0.24 -12.19
C LYS A 140 -18.00 -0.65 -11.53
N VAL A 141 -17.59 -1.61 -10.71
CA VAL A 141 -18.51 -2.54 -10.03
C VAL A 141 -19.32 -1.83 -8.95
N SER A 142 -18.70 -1.01 -8.10
CA SER A 142 -19.37 -0.29 -7.01
C SER A 142 -20.38 0.74 -7.54
N PHE A 143 -20.03 1.50 -8.59
CA PHE A 143 -20.95 2.48 -9.19
C PHE A 143 -22.13 1.82 -9.93
N SER A 144 -21.89 0.67 -10.57
CA SER A 144 -22.97 -0.11 -11.20
C SER A 144 -23.99 -0.62 -10.18
N LYS A 145 -23.54 -1.05 -8.99
CA LYS A 145 -24.43 -1.45 -7.89
C LYS A 145 -25.25 -0.28 -7.34
N SER A 146 -24.61 0.87 -7.10
CA SER A 146 -25.31 2.08 -6.62
C SER A 146 -26.43 2.53 -7.57
N LYS A 147 -26.25 2.37 -8.89
CA LYS A 147 -27.30 2.68 -9.87
C LYS A 147 -28.49 1.71 -9.82
N LYS A 148 -28.28 0.44 -9.47
CA LYS A 148 -29.37 -0.54 -9.34
C LYS A 148 -30.19 -0.33 -8.08
N GLU A 149 -29.57 0.01 -6.95
CA GLU A 149 -30.28 0.28 -5.70
C GLU A 149 -31.20 1.52 -5.83
N LYS A 150 -30.74 2.59 -6.49
CA LYS A 150 -31.56 3.78 -6.78
C LYS A 150 -32.73 3.59 -7.76
N VAL A 151 -32.80 2.46 -8.46
CA VAL A 151 -33.91 2.14 -9.39
C VAL A 151 -34.98 1.28 -8.71
N LEU A 152 -34.67 0.72 -7.54
CA LEU A 152 -35.54 -0.14 -6.75
C LEU A 152 -36.18 0.58 -5.53
N GLU A 153 -35.76 1.82 -5.25
CA GLU A 153 -36.40 2.77 -4.33
C GLU A 153 -37.32 3.74 -5.10
#